data_AF-A0A950NQ96-F1
#
_entry.id   AF-A0A950NQ96-F1
#
_cell.length_a   1.000
_cell.length_b   1.000
_cell.length_c   1.000
_cell.angle_alpha   90.00
_cell.angle_beta   90.00
_cell.angle_gamma   90.00
#
_symmetry.space_group_name_H-M   'P 1'
#
loop_
_entity.id
_entity.type
_entity.pdbx_description
1 polymer ?
#
loop_
_entity_poly.entity_id
_entity_poly.type
_entity_poly.pdbx_seq_one_letter_code
_entity_poly.pdbx_strand_id
1 'polypeptide(L)'
;MITNAALSPPRDAQRRRVYLAETPLGGRRLPLLADCAHFADQVVGSLWWQARFPAHDLAGVPRLRPGQGARHAFFRIDPDGPTITLPRRYRTTGVVLHELCHWALADDDDLPNHGRTFARLLLDATNEFGGGSRGDALAANYAAHRVHVGRPPRTGPDGRLRYGWDERLRLGRGRVLAVHHRAAGGEPVCTSGRFEGWGRNGSTVRIRVAHELLTLPAADVWDVRAVRAEAEIREARGVPLDGVTTAASVPQEAAHR
;
A
#
# COMPACT_ATOMS: atom_id res chain seq x y z
N MET A 1 -14.81 9.75 -27.96
CA MET A 1 -14.87 10.52 -26.71
C MET A 1 -14.79 9.55 -25.55
N ILE A 2 -13.60 9.37 -24.96
CA ILE A 2 -13.46 8.62 -23.70
C ILE A 2 -13.71 9.64 -22.60
N THR A 3 -14.86 9.57 -21.95
CA THR A 3 -15.15 10.41 -20.79
C THR A 3 -14.19 10.01 -19.67
N ASN A 4 -13.34 10.96 -19.25
CA ASN A 4 -12.52 10.88 -18.05
C ASN A 4 -13.44 10.84 -16.83
N ALA A 5 -13.99 9.66 -16.54
CA ALA A 5 -14.62 9.41 -15.25
C ALA A 5 -13.50 9.38 -14.21
N ALA A 6 -13.35 10.46 -13.44
CA ALA A 6 -12.52 10.46 -12.25
C ALA A 6 -12.83 9.18 -11.46
N LEU A 7 -11.81 8.35 -11.26
CA LEU A 7 -11.97 7.04 -10.65
C LEU A 7 -12.58 7.25 -9.26
N SER A 8 -13.86 6.89 -9.10
CA SER A 8 -14.48 6.89 -7.78
C SER A 8 -13.67 5.97 -6.87
N PRO A 9 -13.39 6.38 -5.61
CA PRO A 9 -12.65 5.55 -4.68
C PRO A 9 -13.28 4.15 -4.58
N PRO A 10 -12.47 3.08 -4.47
CA PRO A 10 -13.01 1.74 -4.33
C PRO A 10 -13.94 1.63 -3.12
N ARG A 11 -15.05 0.91 -3.27
CA ARG A 11 -15.97 0.66 -2.16
C ARG A 11 -15.27 -0.08 -1.03
N ASP A 12 -15.42 0.44 0.18
CA ASP A 12 -14.88 -0.16 1.40
C ASP A 12 -15.77 -1.29 1.96
N ALA A 13 -15.78 -2.42 1.25
CA ALA A 13 -16.68 -3.55 1.54
C ALA A 13 -16.24 -4.42 2.75
N GLN A 14 -15.05 -4.20 3.33
CA GLN A 14 -14.59 -4.97 4.49
C GLN A 14 -14.60 -4.19 5.80
N ARG A 15 -14.74 -2.85 5.78
CA ARG A 15 -14.72 -1.99 6.97
C ARG A 15 -15.40 -2.56 8.21
N ARG A 16 -16.67 -2.97 8.08
CA ARG A 16 -17.42 -3.54 9.21
C ARG A 16 -16.80 -4.84 9.74
N ARG A 17 -16.32 -5.73 8.86
CA ARG A 17 -15.67 -7.00 9.26
C ARG A 17 -14.34 -6.74 9.96
N VAL A 18 -13.57 -5.79 9.44
CA VAL A 18 -12.28 -5.37 10.00
C VAL A 18 -12.47 -4.84 11.44
N TYR A 19 -13.39 -3.89 11.66
CA TYR A 19 -13.67 -3.40 13.01
C TYR A 19 -14.17 -4.49 13.97
N LEU A 20 -15.06 -5.37 13.51
CA LEU A 20 -15.55 -6.47 14.35
C LEU A 20 -14.42 -7.42 14.78
N ALA A 21 -13.49 -7.71 13.88
CA ALA A 21 -12.34 -8.56 14.18
C ALA A 21 -11.30 -7.91 15.11
N GLU A 22 -11.16 -6.58 15.05
CA GLU A 22 -10.19 -5.86 15.89
C GLU A 22 -10.71 -5.58 17.30
N THR A 23 -12.02 -5.36 17.46
CA THR A 23 -12.68 -5.04 18.74
C THR A 23 -12.27 -5.96 19.90
N PRO A 24 -12.24 -7.30 19.77
CA PRO A 24 -11.94 -8.19 20.89
C PRO A 24 -10.45 -8.24 21.28
N LEU A 25 -9.52 -7.82 20.41
CA LEU A 25 -8.08 -7.99 20.65
C LEU A 25 -7.49 -7.02 21.67
N GLY A 26 -8.23 -5.93 21.94
CA GLY A 26 -7.77 -4.83 22.77
C GLY A 26 -6.38 -4.34 22.35
N GLY A 27 -5.63 -3.80 23.31
CA GLY A 27 -4.23 -3.44 23.15
C GLY A 27 -3.68 -2.90 24.46
N ARG A 28 -2.36 -2.74 24.56
CA ARG A 28 -1.77 -2.05 25.71
C ARG A 28 -2.36 -0.65 25.77
N ARG A 29 -2.91 -0.27 26.93
CA ARG A 29 -3.49 1.06 27.15
C ARG A 29 -2.39 2.12 27.12
N LEU A 30 -2.69 3.25 26.49
CA LEU A 30 -1.81 4.42 26.39
C LEU A 30 -2.58 5.62 26.99
N PRO A 31 -2.58 5.81 28.32
CA PRO A 31 -3.51 6.73 28.97
C PRO A 31 -3.43 8.17 28.44
N LEU A 32 -2.22 8.64 28.13
CA LEU A 32 -1.95 9.99 27.68
C LEU A 32 -1.75 10.04 26.16
N LEU A 33 -2.00 11.21 25.56
CA LEU A 33 -1.68 11.43 24.14
C LEU A 33 -0.16 11.37 23.90
N ALA A 34 0.64 11.79 24.88
CA ALA A 34 2.09 11.68 24.81
C ALA A 34 2.55 10.21 24.70
N ASP A 35 1.93 9.29 25.44
CA ASP A 35 2.22 7.85 25.34
C ASP A 35 1.88 7.30 23.94
N CYS A 36 0.80 7.81 23.34
CA CYS A 36 0.40 7.47 21.98
C CYS A 36 1.39 8.01 20.95
N ALA A 37 1.87 9.24 21.13
CA ALA A 37 2.83 9.87 20.24
C ALA A 37 4.18 9.15 20.30
N HIS A 38 4.66 8.87 21.52
CA HIS A 38 5.88 8.10 21.71
C HIS A 38 5.81 6.72 21.06
N PHE A 39 4.68 6.02 21.20
CA PHE A 39 4.49 4.73 20.53
C PHE A 39 4.45 4.86 19.00
N ALA A 40 3.82 5.92 18.47
CA ALA A 40 3.84 6.19 17.03
C ALA A 40 5.27 6.45 16.53
N ASP A 41 6.06 7.24 17.24
CA ASP A 41 7.46 7.51 16.91
C ASP A 41 8.30 6.23 16.93
N GLN A 42 8.08 5.33 17.89
CA GLN A 42 8.75 4.02 17.93
C GLN A 42 8.43 3.16 16.70
N VAL A 43 7.18 3.16 16.26
CA VAL A 43 6.75 2.43 15.06
C VAL A 43 7.40 3.04 13.82
N VAL A 44 7.23 4.35 13.62
CA VAL A 44 7.67 5.07 12.41
C VAL A 44 9.19 5.16 12.31
N GLY A 45 9.88 5.33 13.45
CA GLY A 45 11.33 5.36 13.53
C GLY A 45 12.01 4.00 13.37
N SER A 46 11.25 2.91 13.31
CA SER A 46 11.83 1.56 13.18
C SER A 46 12.34 1.27 11.77
N LEU A 47 13.36 0.40 11.67
CA LEU A 47 13.84 -0.12 10.38
C LEU A 47 12.73 -0.89 9.64
N TRP A 48 11.85 -1.56 10.39
CA TRP A 48 10.70 -2.26 9.83
C TRP A 48 9.79 -1.32 9.02
N TRP A 49 9.53 -0.14 9.56
CA TRP A 49 8.70 0.88 8.91
C TRP A 49 9.41 1.52 7.73
N GLN A 50 10.67 1.94 7.90
CA GLN A 50 11.46 2.59 6.85
C GLN A 50 11.66 1.69 5.62
N ALA A 51 11.80 0.38 5.80
CA ALA A 51 11.92 -0.58 4.71
C ALA A 51 10.63 -0.71 3.85
N ARG A 52 9.49 -0.24 4.36
CA ARG A 52 8.16 -0.33 3.72
C ARG A 52 7.68 1.03 3.22
N PHE A 53 7.84 2.07 4.03
CA PHE A 53 7.26 3.40 3.82
C PHE A 53 8.31 4.51 3.97
N PRO A 54 9.32 4.55 3.09
CA PRO A 54 10.42 5.51 3.20
C PRO A 54 9.99 6.98 3.07
N ALA A 55 8.83 7.25 2.45
CA ALA A 55 8.26 8.59 2.33
C ALA A 55 7.44 9.02 3.57
N HIS A 56 7.21 8.11 4.51
CA HIS A 56 6.42 8.32 5.73
C HIS A 56 7.35 8.23 6.93
N ASP A 57 8.16 9.26 7.15
CA ASP A 57 9.19 9.29 8.19
C ASP A 57 8.75 10.04 9.47
N LEU A 58 9.67 10.17 10.42
CA LEU A 58 9.42 10.88 11.69
C LEU A 58 9.11 12.37 11.49
N ALA A 59 9.58 13.00 10.41
CA ALA A 59 9.26 14.40 10.13
C ALA A 59 7.80 14.55 9.63
N GLY A 60 7.27 13.51 8.99
CA GLY A 60 5.90 13.45 8.48
C GLY A 60 4.87 12.80 9.40
N VAL A 61 5.25 12.31 10.58
CA VAL A 61 4.35 11.53 11.46
C VAL A 61 3.06 12.30 11.80
N PRO A 62 1.87 11.65 11.79
CA PRO A 62 0.62 12.36 12.02
C PRO A 62 0.56 12.98 13.41
N ARG A 63 0.14 14.25 13.50
CA ARG A 63 -0.06 14.91 14.80
C ARG A 63 -1.27 14.29 15.52
N LEU A 64 -1.06 13.86 16.75
CA LEU A 64 -2.13 13.29 17.58
C LEU A 64 -2.95 14.39 18.25
N ARG A 65 -4.27 14.32 18.11
CA ARG A 65 -5.19 15.28 18.71
C ARG A 65 -6.19 14.59 19.64
N PRO A 66 -6.63 15.27 20.72
CA PRO A 66 -7.75 14.78 21.49
C PRO A 66 -9.02 14.84 20.62
N GLY A 67 -9.78 13.75 20.57
CA GLY A 67 -11.05 13.74 19.84
C GLY A 67 -12.20 14.33 20.64
N GLN A 68 -12.11 15.58 21.09
CA GLN A 68 -13.18 16.26 21.83
C GLN A 68 -14.53 16.07 21.11
N GLY A 69 -15.44 15.28 21.67
CA GLY A 69 -16.75 14.93 21.07
C GLY A 69 -16.74 13.81 20.00
N ALA A 70 -15.58 13.31 19.58
CA ALA A 70 -15.48 12.27 18.56
C ALA A 70 -15.92 10.89 19.08
N ARG A 71 -16.72 10.20 18.25
CA ARG A 71 -17.24 8.86 18.54
C ARG A 71 -16.23 7.74 18.26
N HIS A 72 -15.23 7.99 17.42
CA HIS A 72 -14.23 7.02 16.99
C HIS A 72 -12.85 7.67 16.86
N ALA A 73 -11.80 6.85 16.87
CA ALA A 73 -10.49 7.27 16.37
C ALA A 73 -10.53 7.34 14.84
N PHE A 74 -9.73 8.22 14.25
CA PHE A 74 -9.57 8.29 12.79
C PHE A 74 -8.34 9.12 12.40
N PHE A 75 -7.69 8.69 11.33
CA PHE A 75 -6.72 9.44 10.54
C PHE A 75 -7.40 10.38 9.53
N ARG A 76 -6.76 11.52 9.24
CA ARG A 76 -7.11 12.43 8.14
C ARG A 76 -5.90 13.24 7.66
N ILE A 77 -5.91 13.65 6.39
CA ILE A 77 -5.01 14.68 5.87
C ILE A 77 -5.67 16.05 6.03
N ASP A 78 -5.03 16.95 6.77
CA ASP A 78 -5.45 18.35 6.93
C ASP A 78 -4.58 19.31 6.11
N PRO A 79 -5.02 20.57 5.89
CA PRO A 79 -4.18 21.61 5.30
C PRO A 79 -2.83 21.78 5.99
N ASP A 80 -2.80 21.63 7.32
CA ASP A 80 -1.58 21.76 8.13
C ASP A 80 -0.80 20.44 8.23
N GLY A 81 -1.18 19.39 7.50
CA GLY A 81 -0.54 18.07 7.52
C GLY A 81 -1.38 16.94 8.15
N PRO A 82 -0.88 15.69 8.14
CA PRO A 82 -1.61 14.51 8.59
C PRO A 82 -1.90 14.55 10.09
N THR A 83 -3.10 14.12 10.49
CA THR A 83 -3.47 14.01 11.90
C THR A 83 -4.23 12.74 12.23
N ILE A 84 -4.11 12.32 13.48
CA ILE A 84 -4.90 11.24 14.06
C ILE A 84 -5.68 11.79 15.25
N THR A 85 -7.00 11.71 15.15
CA THR A 85 -7.89 12.07 16.26
C THR A 85 -8.09 10.86 17.16
N LEU A 86 -7.73 10.97 18.44
CA LEU A 86 -7.67 9.82 19.35
C LEU A 86 -8.38 10.10 20.70
N PRO A 87 -9.70 9.82 20.80
CA PRO A 87 -10.44 9.92 22.06
C PRO A 87 -9.88 8.97 23.12
N ARG A 88 -10.01 9.34 24.41
CA ARG A 88 -9.41 8.60 25.55
C ARG A 88 -9.69 7.09 25.53
N ARG A 89 -10.91 6.67 25.22
CA ARG A 89 -11.29 5.23 25.21
C ARG A 89 -10.59 4.40 24.13
N TYR A 90 -10.07 5.04 23.08
CA TYR A 90 -9.40 4.39 21.96
C TYR A 90 -7.87 4.42 22.06
N ARG A 91 -7.30 5.02 23.10
CA ARG A 91 -5.85 5.11 23.25
C ARG A 91 -5.24 3.77 23.65
N THR A 92 -4.91 2.98 22.64
CA THR A 92 -4.28 1.67 22.75
C THR A 92 -3.27 1.52 21.62
N THR A 93 -2.26 0.68 21.81
CA THR A 93 -1.29 0.38 20.75
C THR A 93 -1.96 -0.12 19.46
N GLY A 94 -2.97 -0.99 19.57
CA GLY A 94 -3.70 -1.52 18.41
C GLY A 94 -4.40 -0.44 17.58
N VAL A 95 -5.09 0.50 18.23
CA VAL A 95 -5.73 1.61 17.50
C VAL A 95 -4.68 2.55 16.89
N VAL A 96 -3.59 2.86 17.59
CA VAL A 96 -2.53 3.71 17.01
C VAL A 96 -1.94 3.04 15.76
N LEU A 97 -1.68 1.74 15.79
CA LEU A 97 -1.22 0.99 14.62
C LEU A 97 -2.24 1.03 13.47
N HIS A 98 -3.53 0.86 13.76
CA HIS A 98 -4.61 0.94 12.77
C HIS A 98 -4.57 2.28 12.02
N GLU A 99 -4.51 3.39 12.76
CA GLU A 99 -4.51 4.72 12.17
C GLU A 99 -3.19 5.03 11.43
N LEU A 100 -2.04 4.51 11.90
CA LEU A 100 -0.79 4.58 11.16
C LEU A 100 -0.84 3.78 9.86
N CYS A 101 -1.53 2.65 9.81
CA CYS A 101 -1.73 1.90 8.56
C CYS A 101 -2.56 2.70 7.54
N HIS A 102 -3.53 3.50 8.00
CA HIS A 102 -4.22 4.45 7.12
C HIS A 102 -3.28 5.53 6.59
N TRP A 103 -2.42 6.06 7.46
CA TRP A 103 -1.43 7.05 7.03
C TRP A 103 -0.45 6.47 6.00
N ALA A 104 0.09 5.27 6.23
CA ALA A 104 1.03 4.61 5.32
C ALA A 104 0.46 4.35 3.90
N LEU A 105 -0.88 4.26 3.80
CA LEU A 105 -1.59 4.04 2.54
C LEU A 105 -2.33 5.31 2.06
N ALA A 106 -2.04 6.49 2.63
CA ALA A 106 -2.77 7.72 2.31
C ALA A 106 -2.57 8.17 0.86
N ASP A 107 -1.41 7.87 0.27
CA ASP A 107 -1.09 8.18 -1.13
C ASP A 107 -1.65 7.14 -2.13
N ASP A 108 -2.20 6.04 -1.62
CA ASP A 108 -2.71 4.90 -2.39
C ASP A 108 -4.24 4.98 -2.56
N ASP A 109 -4.71 6.08 -3.15
CA ASP A 109 -6.14 6.40 -3.37
C ASP A 109 -6.91 5.39 -4.24
N ASP A 110 -6.18 4.55 -4.98
CA ASP A 110 -6.70 3.47 -5.80
C ASP A 110 -7.05 2.20 -5.01
N LEU A 111 -6.76 2.17 -3.71
CA LEU A 111 -7.08 1.08 -2.79
C LEU A 111 -8.25 1.45 -1.85
N PRO A 112 -9.09 0.48 -1.44
CA PRO A 112 -10.07 0.71 -0.40
C PRO A 112 -9.39 0.93 0.96
N ASN A 113 -9.89 1.88 1.76
CA ASN A 113 -9.33 2.22 3.08
C ASN A 113 -9.18 1.01 4.04
N HIS A 114 -10.14 0.08 4.04
CA HIS A 114 -10.04 -1.19 4.78
C HIS A 114 -10.03 -2.39 3.81
N GLY A 115 -9.32 -2.25 2.69
CA GLY A 115 -9.13 -3.29 1.68
C GLY A 115 -8.31 -4.48 2.16
N ARG A 116 -7.98 -5.39 1.22
CA ARG A 116 -7.11 -6.54 1.51
C ARG A 116 -5.69 -6.11 1.90
N THR A 117 -5.22 -5.05 1.25
CA THR A 117 -3.90 -4.45 1.48
C THR A 117 -3.80 -3.88 2.88
N PHE A 118 -4.79 -3.10 3.31
CA PHE A 118 -4.88 -2.60 4.68
C PHE A 118 -4.87 -3.74 5.70
N ALA A 119 -5.72 -4.76 5.51
CA ALA A 119 -5.78 -5.90 6.43
C ALA A 119 -4.44 -6.66 6.50
N ARG A 120 -3.73 -6.81 5.38
CA ARG A 120 -2.39 -7.41 5.35
C ARG A 120 -1.39 -6.54 6.12
N LEU A 121 -1.34 -5.24 5.83
CA LEU A 121 -0.43 -4.31 6.49
C LEU A 121 -0.64 -4.30 8.01
N LEU A 122 -1.89 -4.18 8.45
CA LEU A 122 -2.21 -4.17 9.88
C LEU A 122 -1.87 -5.49 10.57
N LEU A 123 -2.04 -6.62 9.88
CA LEU A 123 -1.61 -7.92 10.39
C LEU A 123 -0.09 -7.98 10.60
N ASP A 124 0.68 -7.61 9.58
CA ASP A 124 2.15 -7.62 9.64
C ASP A 124 2.66 -6.63 10.72
N ALA A 125 2.06 -5.44 10.82
CA ALA A 125 2.40 -4.45 11.84
C ALA A 125 2.02 -4.93 13.26
N THR A 126 0.89 -5.60 13.42
CA THR A 126 0.48 -6.18 14.71
C THR A 126 1.44 -7.28 15.14
N ASN A 127 1.91 -8.10 14.21
CA ASN A 127 2.91 -9.12 14.49
C ASN A 127 4.24 -8.50 14.96
N GLU A 128 4.69 -7.42 14.30
CA GLU A 128 5.93 -6.71 14.64
C GLU A 128 5.84 -6.01 16.01
N PHE A 129 4.85 -5.15 16.20
CA PHE A 129 4.81 -4.24 17.36
C PHE A 129 3.91 -4.73 18.50
N GLY A 130 3.08 -5.74 18.25
CA GLY A 130 2.28 -6.44 19.25
C GLY A 130 2.82 -7.82 19.63
N GLY A 131 3.77 -8.37 18.86
CA GLY A 131 4.32 -9.70 19.02
C GLY A 131 3.49 -10.80 18.34
N GLY A 132 4.13 -11.96 18.11
CA GLY A 132 3.56 -13.09 17.38
C GLY A 132 2.18 -13.54 17.88
N SER A 133 2.02 -13.67 19.20
CA SER A 133 0.74 -14.08 19.80
C SER A 133 -0.42 -13.12 19.49
N ARG A 134 -0.14 -11.80 19.40
CA ARG A 134 -1.16 -10.81 19.00
C ARG A 134 -1.42 -10.87 17.49
N GLY A 135 -0.39 -11.10 16.67
CA GLY A 135 -0.54 -11.35 15.24
C GLY A 135 -1.42 -12.55 14.96
N ASP A 136 -1.17 -13.68 15.63
CA ASP A 136 -1.95 -14.92 15.52
C ASP A 136 -3.40 -14.72 15.93
N ALA A 137 -3.63 -14.02 17.05
CA ALA A 137 -4.96 -13.68 17.51
C ALA A 137 -5.71 -12.81 16.49
N LEU A 138 -5.03 -11.84 15.86
CA LEU A 138 -5.63 -11.01 14.81
C LEU A 138 -5.95 -11.83 13.56
N ALA A 139 -5.04 -12.69 13.12
CA ALA A 139 -5.28 -13.60 12.00
C ALA A 139 -6.49 -14.52 12.25
N ALA A 140 -6.61 -15.09 13.46
CA ALA A 140 -7.75 -15.91 13.85
C ALA A 140 -9.07 -15.12 13.82
N ASN A 141 -9.07 -13.89 14.33
CA ASN A 141 -10.27 -13.03 14.28
C ASN A 141 -10.60 -12.61 12.85
N TYR A 142 -9.61 -12.30 12.01
CA TYR A 142 -9.83 -12.05 10.58
C TYR A 142 -10.46 -13.24 9.89
N ALA A 143 -10.01 -14.47 10.16
CA ALA A 143 -10.63 -15.67 9.63
C ALA A 143 -12.10 -15.82 10.11
N ALA A 144 -12.35 -15.67 11.41
CA ALA A 144 -13.69 -15.79 11.99
C ALA A 144 -14.69 -14.78 11.41
N HIS A 145 -14.26 -13.54 11.17
CA HIS A 145 -15.07 -12.47 10.59
C HIS A 145 -15.00 -12.40 9.06
N ARG A 146 -14.34 -13.38 8.42
CA ARG A 146 -14.17 -13.48 6.96
C ARG A 146 -13.54 -12.21 6.36
N VAL A 147 -12.58 -11.60 7.04
CA VAL A 147 -11.75 -10.53 6.48
C VAL A 147 -10.80 -11.16 5.46
N HIS A 148 -10.83 -10.68 4.23
CA HIS A 148 -9.88 -11.07 3.20
C HIS A 148 -8.60 -10.29 3.40
N VAL A 149 -7.52 -11.01 3.67
CA VAL A 149 -6.17 -10.47 3.83
C VAL A 149 -5.44 -10.54 2.49
N GLY A 150 -4.73 -9.47 2.13
CA GLY A 150 -3.92 -9.40 0.92
C GLY A 150 -2.75 -10.38 0.91
N ARG A 151 -2.10 -10.51 -0.25
CA ARG A 151 -0.84 -11.26 -0.35
C ARG A 151 0.27 -10.55 0.45
N PRO A 152 1.30 -11.29 0.91
CA PRO A 152 2.49 -10.67 1.49
C PRO A 152 3.12 -9.63 0.55
N PRO A 153 3.79 -8.61 1.10
CA PRO A 153 4.50 -7.64 0.29
C PRO A 153 5.61 -8.32 -0.52
N ARG A 154 6.01 -7.70 -1.62
CA ARG A 154 7.12 -8.16 -2.45
C ARG A 154 8.30 -7.21 -2.35
N THR A 155 9.51 -7.76 -2.41
CA THR A 155 10.74 -6.98 -2.39
C THR A 155 11.02 -6.42 -3.78
N GLY A 156 11.10 -5.10 -3.88
CA GLY A 156 11.53 -4.40 -5.09
C GLY A 156 13.04 -4.50 -5.32
N PRO A 157 13.55 -4.00 -6.46
CA PRO A 157 14.98 -3.95 -6.75
C PRO A 157 15.77 -3.08 -5.77
N ASP A 158 15.11 -2.12 -5.11
CA ASP A 158 15.67 -1.26 -4.08
C ASP A 158 15.71 -1.91 -2.68
N GLY A 159 15.39 -3.21 -2.58
CA GLY A 159 15.33 -3.95 -1.32
C GLY A 159 14.10 -3.60 -0.45
N ARG A 160 13.21 -2.72 -0.92
CA ARG A 160 12.05 -2.27 -0.14
C ARG A 160 10.84 -3.16 -0.38
N LEU A 161 9.98 -3.24 0.62
CA LEU A 161 8.76 -4.05 0.59
C LEU A 161 7.58 -3.26 0.04
N ARG A 162 6.87 -3.84 -0.94
CA ARG A 162 5.74 -3.22 -1.64
C ARG A 162 4.45 -4.00 -1.40
N TYR A 163 3.46 -3.32 -0.84
CA TYR A 163 2.13 -3.87 -0.56
C TYR A 163 1.14 -3.58 -1.70
N GLY A 164 0.07 -4.37 -1.77
CA GLY A 164 -1.12 -4.05 -2.57
C GLY A 164 -1.06 -4.39 -4.05
N TRP A 165 0.06 -4.94 -4.54
CA TRP A 165 0.20 -5.39 -5.93
C TRP A 165 -0.94 -6.34 -6.35
N ASP A 166 -1.34 -7.25 -5.46
CA ASP A 166 -2.39 -8.25 -5.72
C ASP A 166 -3.79 -7.64 -5.73
N GLU A 167 -4.07 -6.71 -4.80
CA GLU A 167 -5.35 -6.04 -4.73
C GLU A 167 -5.57 -5.08 -5.90
N ARG A 168 -4.53 -4.39 -6.34
CA ARG A 168 -4.58 -3.54 -7.53
C ARG A 168 -4.88 -4.33 -8.78
N LEU A 169 -4.24 -5.48 -8.98
CA LEU A 169 -4.60 -6.37 -10.09
C LEU A 169 -6.05 -6.88 -9.94
N ARG A 170 -6.48 -7.24 -8.73
CA ARG A 170 -7.88 -7.67 -8.49
C ARG A 170 -8.90 -6.58 -8.87
N LEU A 171 -8.61 -5.32 -8.56
CA LEU A 171 -9.50 -4.18 -8.80
C LEU A 171 -9.33 -3.55 -10.18
N GLY A 172 -8.18 -3.75 -10.81
CA GLY A 172 -7.72 -2.97 -11.95
C GLY A 172 -8.12 -3.52 -13.32
N ARG A 173 -8.99 -4.53 -13.42
CA ARG A 173 -9.37 -5.09 -14.73
C ARG A 173 -9.98 -3.99 -15.61
N GLY A 174 -9.41 -3.82 -16.80
CA GLY A 174 -9.80 -2.79 -17.76
C GLY A 174 -9.18 -1.41 -17.49
N ARG A 175 -8.42 -1.23 -16.41
CA ARG A 175 -7.73 0.03 -16.07
C ARG A 175 -6.31 0.03 -16.60
N VAL A 176 -5.76 1.21 -16.83
CA VAL A 176 -4.32 1.38 -17.10
C VAL A 176 -3.57 1.33 -15.78
N LEU A 177 -2.61 0.40 -15.69
CA LEU A 177 -1.76 0.20 -14.52
C LEU A 177 -0.30 0.30 -14.96
N ALA A 178 0.53 0.85 -14.08
CA ALA A 178 1.99 0.71 -14.14
C ALA A 178 2.36 -0.56 -13.38
N VAL A 179 2.81 -1.58 -14.12
CA VAL A 179 3.21 -2.88 -13.57
C VAL A 179 4.72 -2.94 -13.52
N HIS A 180 5.27 -2.99 -12.32
CA HIS A 180 6.69 -3.11 -12.10
C HIS A 180 7.05 -4.58 -11.95
N HIS A 181 7.98 -5.06 -12.78
CA HIS A 181 8.38 -6.46 -12.81
C HIS A 181 9.88 -6.63 -13.09
N ARG A 182 10.35 -7.88 -13.13
CA ARG A 182 11.69 -8.23 -13.62
C ARG A 182 11.59 -8.72 -15.06
N ALA A 183 12.55 -8.32 -15.90
CA ALA A 183 12.73 -8.90 -17.23
C ALA A 183 13.39 -10.28 -17.14
N ALA A 184 13.50 -11.00 -18.26
CA ALA A 184 14.15 -12.31 -18.33
C ALA A 184 15.62 -12.30 -17.83
N GLY A 185 16.30 -11.14 -17.90
CA GLY A 185 17.65 -10.93 -17.35
C GLY A 185 17.70 -10.46 -15.89
N GLY A 186 16.56 -10.37 -15.19
CA GLY A 186 16.48 -9.90 -13.80
C GLY A 186 16.37 -8.39 -13.63
N GLU A 187 16.63 -7.62 -14.69
CA GLU A 187 16.55 -6.16 -14.71
C GLU A 187 15.14 -5.65 -14.36
N PRO A 188 15.03 -4.60 -13.54
CA PRO A 188 13.74 -4.02 -13.20
C PRO A 188 13.15 -3.25 -14.40
N VAL A 189 11.89 -3.54 -14.72
CA VAL A 189 11.15 -2.90 -15.80
C VAL A 189 9.79 -2.41 -15.28
N CYS A 190 9.34 -1.27 -15.79
CA CYS A 190 7.98 -0.80 -15.58
C CYS A 190 7.23 -0.82 -16.92
N THR A 191 6.12 -1.55 -16.96
CA THR A 191 5.24 -1.63 -18.12
C THR A 191 3.91 -0.96 -17.78
N SER A 192 3.58 0.11 -18.51
CA SER A 192 2.28 0.78 -18.39
C SER A 192 1.33 0.31 -19.48
N GLY A 193 0.13 -0.12 -19.10
CA GLY A 193 -0.87 -0.54 -20.07
C GLY A 193 -2.17 -0.99 -19.44
N ARG A 194 -3.16 -1.32 -20.27
CA ARG A 194 -4.48 -1.76 -19.81
C ARG A 194 -4.39 -3.20 -19.28
N PHE A 195 -4.71 -3.39 -18.00
CA PHE A 195 -4.77 -4.73 -17.41
C PHE A 195 -5.99 -5.51 -17.90
N GLU A 196 -5.77 -6.57 -18.67
CA GLU A 196 -6.84 -7.39 -19.25
C GLU A 196 -7.34 -8.49 -18.32
N GLY A 197 -6.54 -8.81 -17.30
CA GLY A 197 -6.82 -9.86 -16.33
C GLY A 197 -5.66 -10.84 -16.20
N TRP A 198 -5.93 -11.90 -15.45
CA TRP A 198 -5.00 -13.01 -15.26
C TRP A 198 -5.00 -13.94 -16.48
N GLY A 199 -3.86 -14.59 -16.73
CA GLY A 199 -3.77 -15.75 -17.62
C GLY A 199 -4.35 -17.01 -16.97
N ARG A 200 -4.21 -18.16 -17.64
CA ARG A 200 -4.66 -19.46 -17.10
C ARG A 200 -4.00 -19.70 -15.74
N ASN A 201 -4.78 -20.18 -14.77
CA ASN A 201 -4.34 -20.50 -13.41
C ASN A 201 -3.78 -19.33 -12.58
N GLY A 202 -3.89 -18.08 -13.05
CA GLY A 202 -3.35 -16.92 -12.32
C GLY A 202 -1.83 -16.82 -12.30
N SER A 203 -1.12 -17.61 -13.12
CA SER A 203 0.35 -17.60 -13.16
C SER A 203 0.94 -16.44 -13.95
N THR A 204 0.13 -15.76 -14.78
CA THR A 204 0.56 -14.61 -15.58
C THR A 204 -0.41 -13.44 -15.48
N VAL A 205 0.14 -12.24 -15.65
CA VAL A 205 -0.56 -10.96 -15.72
C VAL A 205 -0.58 -10.53 -17.19
N ARG A 206 -1.76 -10.22 -17.73
CA ARG A 206 -1.91 -9.77 -19.12
C ARG A 206 -2.13 -8.27 -19.18
N ILE A 207 -1.22 -7.56 -19.85
CA ILE A 207 -1.22 -6.11 -20.00
C ILE A 207 -1.23 -5.79 -21.49
N ARG A 208 -2.21 -4.99 -21.94
CA ARG A 208 -2.22 -4.47 -23.30
C ARG A 208 -1.49 -3.13 -23.35
N VAL A 209 -0.42 -3.06 -24.13
CA VAL A 209 0.37 -1.84 -24.38
C VAL A 209 0.17 -1.48 -25.85
N ALA A 210 -0.44 -0.32 -26.11
CA ALA A 210 -0.93 0.03 -27.45
C ALA A 210 -1.76 -1.12 -28.08
N HIS A 211 -1.24 -1.76 -29.13
CA HIS A 211 -1.90 -2.87 -29.83
C HIS A 211 -1.36 -4.26 -29.45
N GLU A 212 -0.31 -4.32 -28.63
CA GLU A 212 0.36 -5.56 -28.26
C GLU A 212 -0.15 -6.08 -26.91
N LEU A 213 -0.34 -7.39 -26.80
CA LEU A 213 -0.68 -8.06 -25.55
C LEU A 213 0.58 -8.66 -24.92
N LEU A 214 1.06 -8.03 -23.87
CA LEU A 214 2.17 -8.54 -23.06
C LEU A 214 1.65 -9.51 -21.99
N THR A 215 2.37 -10.61 -21.81
CA THR A 215 2.09 -11.61 -20.78
C THR A 215 3.29 -11.70 -19.85
N LEU A 216 3.12 -11.25 -18.61
CA LEU A 216 4.18 -11.19 -17.60
C LEU A 216 4.00 -12.34 -16.61
N PRO A 217 5.06 -13.07 -16.21
CA PRO A 217 4.97 -14.01 -15.10
C PRO A 217 4.56 -13.28 -13.83
N ALA A 218 3.51 -13.77 -13.16
CA ALA A 218 3.02 -13.15 -11.94
C ALA A 218 4.04 -13.21 -10.79
N ALA A 219 5.03 -14.10 -10.86
CA ALA A 219 6.15 -14.17 -9.91
C ALA A 219 7.12 -12.99 -10.05
N ASP A 220 7.24 -12.42 -11.25
CA ASP A 220 8.21 -11.35 -11.55
C ASP A 220 7.67 -9.96 -11.22
N VAL A 221 6.36 -9.80 -11.11
CA VAL A 221 5.71 -8.54 -10.71
C VAL A 221 6.05 -8.25 -9.25
N TRP A 222 6.57 -7.09 -8.92
CA TRP A 222 6.91 -6.73 -7.53
C TRP A 222 6.16 -5.49 -7.02
N ASP A 223 5.63 -4.65 -7.92
CA ASP A 223 4.71 -3.57 -7.56
C ASP A 223 3.72 -3.31 -8.69
N VAL A 224 2.57 -2.74 -8.35
CA VAL A 224 1.56 -2.29 -9.29
C VAL A 224 1.04 -0.96 -8.79
N ARG A 225 0.91 0.02 -9.68
CA ARG A 225 0.37 1.35 -9.36
C ARG A 225 -0.70 1.74 -10.36
N ALA A 226 -1.72 2.46 -9.90
CA ALA A 226 -2.63 3.14 -10.81
C ALA A 226 -1.87 4.24 -11.55
N VAL A 227 -2.07 4.34 -12.86
CA VAL A 227 -1.58 5.48 -13.65
C VAL A 227 -2.58 6.62 -13.44
N ARG A 228 -2.14 7.73 -12.82
CA ARG A 228 -3.01 8.90 -12.65
C ARG A 228 -3.35 9.50 -14.02
N ALA A 229 -4.61 9.90 -14.21
CA ALA A 229 -5.15 10.36 -15.49
C ALA A 229 -4.40 11.57 -16.10
N GLU A 230 -3.62 12.33 -15.33
CA GLU A 230 -2.74 13.38 -15.89
C GLU A 230 -1.67 12.82 -16.84
N ALA A 231 -1.20 11.59 -16.60
CA ALA A 231 -0.34 10.87 -17.52
C ALA A 231 -1.11 10.34 -18.74
N GLU A 232 -2.36 9.89 -18.55
CA GLU A 232 -3.23 9.42 -19.65
C GLU A 232 -3.60 10.55 -20.62
N ILE A 233 -3.73 11.80 -20.15
CA ILE A 233 -3.98 12.97 -21.02
C ILE A 233 -2.76 13.29 -21.91
N ARG A 234 -1.52 13.04 -21.44
CA ARG A 234 -0.31 13.24 -22.25
C ARG A 234 -0.17 12.17 -23.33
N GLU A 235 -0.42 10.91 -22.98
CA GLU A 235 -0.37 9.78 -23.91
C GLU A 235 -1.48 9.86 -24.97
N ALA A 236 -2.72 10.21 -24.59
CA ALA A 236 -3.84 10.41 -25.52
C ALA A 236 -3.64 11.60 -26.47
N ARG A 237 -2.72 12.52 -26.16
CA ARG A 237 -2.35 13.65 -27.03
C ARG A 237 -1.23 13.31 -28.02
N GLY A 238 -0.78 12.06 -28.08
CA GLY A 238 0.32 11.66 -28.94
C GLY A 238 1.64 12.36 -28.61
N VAL A 239 1.77 12.89 -27.39
CA VAL A 239 3.06 13.35 -26.87
C VAL A 239 3.76 12.09 -26.39
N PRO A 240 4.85 11.65 -27.05
CA PRO A 240 5.61 10.51 -26.58
C PRO A 240 6.01 10.76 -25.12
N LEU A 241 5.81 9.76 -24.26
CA LEU A 241 6.60 9.70 -23.03
C LEU A 241 8.03 9.51 -23.52
N ASP A 242 8.81 10.59 -23.58
CA ASP A 242 10.22 10.52 -23.92
C ASP A 242 10.85 9.37 -23.12
N GLY A 243 11.44 8.43 -23.87
CA GLY A 243 11.75 7.10 -23.39
C GLY A 243 12.59 7.10 -22.12
N VAL A 244 12.09 6.45 -21.08
CA VAL A 244 12.94 5.81 -20.08
C VAL A 244 13.14 4.37 -20.53
N THR A 245 13.93 4.23 -21.60
CA THR A 245 14.67 3.00 -21.87
C THR A 245 16.14 3.40 -21.91
N THR A 246 16.79 3.40 -20.75
CA THR A 246 18.24 3.26 -20.66
C THR A 246 18.53 2.21 -19.63
N ALA A 247 18.86 1.00 -20.11
CA ALA A 247 19.81 0.17 -19.39
C ALA A 247 21.09 0.99 -19.27
N ALA A 248 21.50 1.33 -18.05
CA ALA A 248 22.79 1.97 -17.83
C ALA A 248 23.89 0.94 -18.11
N SER A 249 24.47 1.00 -19.30
CA SER A 249 25.74 0.34 -19.58
C SER A 249 26.81 0.98 -18.72
N VAL A 250 27.29 0.26 -17.71
CA VAL A 250 28.51 0.60 -16.97
C VAL A 250 29.69 0.49 -17.95
N PRO A 251 30.49 1.56 -18.18
CA PRO A 251 31.70 1.42 -18.97
C PRO A 251 32.72 0.58 -18.19
N GLN A 252 33.16 -0.51 -18.83
CA GLN A 252 34.33 -1.27 -18.45
C GLN A 252 35.57 -0.40 -18.72
N GLU A 253 36.16 0.18 -17.68
CA GLU A 253 37.52 0.72 -17.78
C GLU A 253 38.51 -0.44 -17.88
N ALA A 254 39.10 -0.56 -19.06
CA ALA A 254 40.19 -1.46 -19.34
C ALA A 254 41.47 -0.96 -18.65
N ALA A 255 42.13 -1.90 -17.97
CA ALA A 255 43.50 -1.79 -17.54
C ALA A 255 44.42 -1.50 -18.75
N HIS A 256 45.19 -0.42 -18.68
CA HIS A 256 46.54 -0.31 -19.25
C HIS A 256 47.20 0.99 -18.80
N ARG A 257 47.99 0.91 -17.71
CA ARG A 257 49.40 1.34 -17.58
C ARG A 257 49.82 1.31 -16.11
#